data_AF-A0A2E1RQN2-F1
#
_entry.id   AF-A0A2E1RQN2-F1
#
_cell.length_a   1.000
_cell.length_b   1.000
_cell.length_c   1.000
_cell.angle_alpha   90.00
_cell.angle_beta   90.00
_cell.angle_gamma   90.00
#
_symmetry.space_group_name_H-M   'P 1'
#
loop_
_entity.id
_entity.type
_entity.pdbx_description
1 polymer ?
#
loop_
_entity_poly.entity_id
_entity_poly.type
_entity_poly.pdbx_seq_one_letter_code
_entity_poly.pdbx_strand_id
1 'polypeptide(L)'
;MNSLERIKVSVKEYNSDYPNNQLHENSIDATSRLLGDNGRKKMYLSLDDVIINNGIISDYWNNPIQIKISEKNIKVFSIGRNNIANDQDDIIAQ
;
A
#
# COMPACT_ATOMS: atom_id res chain seq x y z
N MET A 1 -9.12 1.18 -12.35
CA MET A 1 -8.57 1.17 -10.99
C MET A 1 -7.07 1.37 -11.08
N ASN A 2 -6.56 2.49 -10.57
CA ASN A 2 -5.12 2.79 -10.58
C ASN A 2 -4.39 1.97 -9.50
N SER A 3 -3.05 1.96 -9.52
CA SER A 3 -2.24 1.21 -8.56
C SER A 3 -2.50 1.62 -7.10
N LEU A 4 -2.73 2.90 -6.81
CA LEU A 4 -3.01 3.38 -5.46
C LEU A 4 -4.36 2.90 -4.92
N GLU A 5 -5.40 2.90 -5.76
CA GLU A 5 -6.70 2.32 -5.44
C GLU A 5 -6.59 0.81 -5.19
N ARG A 6 -5.80 0.10 -5.99
CA ARG A 6 -5.51 -1.34 -5.80
C ARG A 6 -4.88 -1.60 -4.45
N ILE A 7 -3.82 -0.87 -4.11
CA ILE A 7 -3.17 -0.97 -2.79
C ILE A 7 -4.19 -0.71 -1.67
N LYS A 8 -5.03 0.32 -1.79
CA LYS A 8 -6.06 0.66 -0.80
C LYS A 8 -7.05 -0.50 -0.59
N VAL A 9 -7.54 -1.11 -1.67
CA VAL A 9 -8.45 -2.26 -1.60
C VAL A 9 -7.76 -3.48 -1.01
N SER A 10 -6.53 -3.79 -1.42
CA SER A 10 -5.75 -4.91 -0.90
C SER A 10 -5.50 -4.80 0.60
N VAL A 11 -5.13 -3.60 1.10
CA VAL A 11 -4.94 -3.34 2.54
C VAL A 11 -6.26 -3.52 3.30
N LYS A 12 -7.37 -3.02 2.74
CA LYS A 12 -8.70 -3.16 3.35
C LYS A 12 -9.12 -4.62 3.47
N GLU A 13 -8.94 -5.39 2.40
CA GLU A 13 -9.27 -6.82 2.39
C GLU A 13 -8.41 -7.60 3.39
N TYR A 14 -7.09 -7.37 3.39
CA TYR A 14 -6.19 -8.01 4.33
C TYR A 14 -6.58 -7.70 5.78
N ASN A 15 -6.81 -6.43 6.12
CA ASN A 15 -7.19 -6.02 7.48
C ASN A 15 -8.56 -6.56 7.92
N SER A 16 -9.43 -6.87 6.95
CA SER A 16 -10.73 -7.52 7.20
C SER A 16 -10.56 -9.01 7.51
N ASP A 17 -9.62 -9.68 6.83
CA ASP A 17 -9.29 -11.09 7.10
C ASP A 17 -8.46 -11.30 8.37
N TYR A 18 -7.69 -10.28 8.79
CA TYR A 18 -6.77 -10.29 9.93
C TYR A 18 -7.04 -9.13 10.92
N PRO A 19 -8.19 -9.09 11.61
CA PRO A 19 -8.57 -7.97 12.47
C PRO A 19 -7.63 -7.76 13.67
N ASN A 20 -6.92 -8.80 14.11
CA ASN A 20 -5.97 -8.73 15.23
C ASN A 20 -4.51 -8.52 14.79
N ASN A 21 -4.23 -8.49 13.48
CA ASN A 21 -2.89 -8.35 12.93
C ASN A 21 -2.94 -7.49 11.66
N GLN A 22 -3.52 -6.30 11.81
CA GLN A 22 -3.73 -5.35 10.73
C GLN A 22 -2.39 -4.76 10.26
N LEU A 23 -2.31 -4.45 8.97
CA LEU A 23 -1.28 -3.59 8.42
C LEU A 23 -1.62 -2.15 8.79
N HIS A 24 -0.60 -1.36 9.16
CA HIS A 24 -0.75 0.06 9.50
C HIS A 24 0.07 0.99 8.59
N GLU A 25 1.08 0.45 7.92
CA GLU A 25 2.03 1.20 7.10
C GLU A 25 2.54 0.35 5.93
N ASN A 26 3.25 1.00 5.01
CA ASN A 26 3.97 0.33 3.93
C ASN A 26 5.36 -0.08 4.42
N SER A 27 5.56 -1.38 4.62
CA SER A 27 6.81 -1.98 5.07
C SER A 27 7.12 -3.26 4.30
N ILE A 28 8.30 -3.83 4.50
CA ILE A 28 8.70 -5.10 3.87
C ILE A 28 7.75 -6.24 4.30
N ASP A 29 7.45 -6.33 5.60
CA ASP A 29 6.52 -7.33 6.13
C ASP A 29 5.10 -7.12 5.60
N ALA A 30 4.62 -5.88 5.54
CA ALA A 30 3.30 -5.56 4.97
C ALA A 30 3.22 -5.95 3.49
N THR A 31 4.25 -5.62 2.71
CA THR A 31 4.33 -5.96 1.29
C THR A 31 4.33 -7.48 1.11
N SER A 32 5.18 -8.22 1.84
CA SER A 32 5.24 -9.68 1.78
C SER A 32 3.88 -10.33 2.07
N ARG A 33 3.19 -9.87 3.12
CA ARG A 33 1.85 -10.35 3.49
C ARG A 33 0.81 -10.08 2.40
N LEU A 34 0.83 -8.90 1.79
CA LEU A 34 -0.08 -8.57 0.68
C LEU A 34 0.17 -9.44 -0.56
N LEU A 35 1.42 -9.85 -0.78
CA LEU A 35 1.82 -10.72 -1.91
C LEU A 35 1.58 -12.21 -1.68
N GLY A 36 1.03 -12.59 -0.52
CA GLY A 36 0.66 -13.97 -0.23
C GLY A 36 1.47 -14.66 0.86
N ASP A 37 2.47 -14.01 1.46
CA ASP A 37 3.14 -14.54 2.64
C ASP A 37 2.35 -14.25 3.92
N ASN A 38 1.16 -14.81 3.97
CA ASN A 38 0.24 -14.74 5.10
C ASN A 38 -0.28 -16.13 5.44
N GLY A 39 -0.93 -16.27 6.60
CA GLY A 39 -1.42 -17.58 7.07
C GLY A 39 -2.45 -18.25 6.14
N ARG A 40 -3.11 -17.49 5.25
CA ARG A 40 -4.09 -17.99 4.27
C ARG A 40 -3.48 -18.29 2.91
N LYS A 41 -2.23 -17.89 2.66
CA LYS A 41 -1.58 -17.93 1.35
C LYS A 41 -2.41 -17.25 0.24
N LYS A 42 -3.23 -16.26 0.61
CA LYS A 42 -4.04 -15.47 -0.32
C LYS A 42 -3.21 -14.29 -0.83
N MET A 43 -3.11 -14.12 -2.14
CA MET A 43 -2.54 -12.92 -2.74
C MET A 43 -3.60 -11.81 -2.75
N TYR A 44 -3.37 -10.76 -1.97
CA TYR A 44 -4.27 -9.60 -1.89
C TYR A 44 -3.89 -8.51 -2.90
N LEU A 45 -2.61 -8.44 -3.28
CA LEU A 45 -2.05 -7.49 -4.22
C LEU A 45 -1.27 -8.25 -5.29
N SER A 46 -1.54 -7.97 -6.57
CA SER A 46 -0.78 -8.55 -7.68
C SER A 46 0.54 -7.82 -7.88
N LEU A 47 1.61 -8.54 -8.23
CA LEU A 47 2.89 -7.94 -8.61
C LEU A 47 2.77 -7.06 -9.86
N ASP A 48 1.86 -7.39 -10.77
CA ASP A 48 1.66 -6.61 -12.01
C ASP A 48 1.00 -5.24 -11.76
N ASP A 49 0.42 -5.05 -10.58
CA ASP A 49 -0.32 -3.84 -10.23
C ASP A 49 0.55 -2.77 -9.54
N VAL A 50 1.79 -3.11 -9.14
CA VAL A 50 2.64 -2.25 -8.31
C VAL A 50 4.12 -2.33 -8.67
N ILE A 51 4.87 -1.30 -8.32
CA ILE A 51 6.33 -1.30 -8.34
C ILE A 51 6.82 -1.64 -6.94
N ILE A 52 7.80 -2.54 -6.83
CA ILE A 52 8.40 -2.93 -5.55
C ILE A 52 9.90 -2.67 -5.62
N ASN A 53 10.39 -1.82 -4.72
CA ASN A 53 11.80 -1.55 -4.54
C ASN A 53 12.21 -1.97 -3.13
N ASN A 54 13.24 -2.82 -3.03
CA ASN A 54 13.75 -3.33 -1.76
C ASN A 54 12.66 -3.93 -0.85
N GLY A 55 11.67 -4.59 -1.45
CA GLY A 55 10.56 -5.23 -0.74
C GLY A 55 9.48 -4.26 -0.25
N ILE A 56 9.52 -2.98 -0.64
CA ILE A 56 8.52 -1.96 -0.28
C ILE A 56 7.81 -1.49 -1.54
N ILE A 57 6.50 -1.26 -1.45
CA ILE A 57 5.72 -0.74 -2.58
C ILE A 57 6.15 0.71 -2.86
N SER A 58 6.50 1.01 -4.11
CA SER A 58 6.99 2.33 -4.52
C SER A 58 6.15 2.93 -5.65
N ASP A 59 6.25 4.24 -5.81
CA ASP A 59 5.80 4.91 -7.02
C ASP A 59 6.84 4.84 -8.15
N TYR A 60 6.51 5.48 -9.26
CA TYR A 60 7.36 5.55 -10.46
C TYR A 60 8.69 6.30 -10.22
N TRP A 61 8.78 7.13 -9.18
CA TRP A 61 10.01 7.85 -8.81
C TRP A 61 10.83 7.12 -7.75
N ASN A 62 10.51 5.85 -7.47
CA ASN A 62 11.11 5.02 -6.44
C ASN A 62 10.88 5.53 -4.99
N ASN A 63 9.91 6.41 -4.79
CA ASN A 63 9.52 6.82 -3.44
C ASN A 63 8.56 5.80 -2.83
N PRO A 64 8.69 5.45 -1.54
CA PRO A 64 7.74 4.57 -0.87
C PRO A 64 6.32 5.14 -0.90
N ILE A 65 5.36 4.30 -1.31
CA ILE A 65 3.93 4.66 -1.21
C ILE A 65 3.57 4.86 0.26
N GLN A 66 2.83 5.93 0.55
CA GLN A 66 2.38 6.27 1.88
C GLN A 66 1.03 5.60 2.15
N ILE A 67 0.98 4.79 3.20
CA ILE A 67 -0.26 4.19 3.71
C ILE A 67 -0.51 4.78 5.10
N LYS A 68 -1.62 5.50 5.25
CA LYS A 68 -2.07 6.05 6.53
C LYS A 68 -3.43 5.49 6.87
N ILE A 69 -3.56 4.85 8.02
CA ILE A 69 -4.80 4.25 8.49
C ILE A 69 -5.28 5.01 9.73
N SER A 70 -6.51 5.49 9.69
CA SER A 70 -7.28 5.92 10.86
C SER A 70 -8.48 5.00 11.04
N GLU A 71 -9.15 5.06 12.19
CA GLU A 71 -10.22 4.12 12.61
C GLU A 71 -11.29 3.81 11.53
N LYS A 72 -11.52 4.72 10.59
CA LYS A 72 -12.50 4.54 9.50
C LYS A 72 -11.96 4.75 8.10
N ASN A 73 -10.69 5.14 7.93
CA ASN A 73 -10.16 5.55 6.63
C ASN A 73 -8.77 5.02 6.36
N ILE A 74 -8.60 4.42 5.18
CA ILE A 74 -7.30 4.06 4.62
C ILE A 74 -6.98 5.09 3.54
N LYS A 75 -5.93 5.89 3.76
CA LYS A 75 -5.39 6.82 2.78
C LYS A 75 -4.13 6.21 2.17
N VAL A 76 -4.11 6.10 0.85
CA VAL A 76 -2.94 5.65 0.07
C VAL A 76 -2.56 6.74 -0.91
N PHE A 77 -1.30 7.17 -0.91
CA PHE A 77 -0.81 8.23 -1.78
C PHE A 77 0.68 8.09 -2.09
N SER A 78 1.10 8.63 -3.23
CA SER A 78 2.49 8.89 -3.58
C SER A 78 2.84 10.33 -3.22
N ILE A 79 4.09 10.57 -2.81
CA ILE A 79 4.63 11.91 -2.51
C ILE A 79 5.24 12.58 -3.75
N GLY A 80 4.86 12.08 -4.94
CA GLY A 80 5.26 12.66 -6.20
C GLY A 80 6.74 12.58 -6.48
N ARG A 81 7.17 13.37 -7.45
CA ARG A 81 8.54 13.51 -7.91
C ARG A 81 9.41 14.29 -6.92
N ASN A 82 8.84 15.28 -6.25
CA ASN A 82 9.61 16.20 -5.41
C ASN A 82 9.98 15.60 -4.04
N ASN A 83 9.39 14.44 -3.68
CA ASN A 83 9.64 13.71 -2.45
C ASN A 83 9.28 14.53 -1.18
N ILE A 84 8.33 15.46 -1.31
CA ILE A 84 7.83 16.31 -0.23
C ILE A 84 6.38 15.91 0.05
N ALA A 85 6.12 15.35 1.23
CA ALA A 85 4.79 14.90 1.58
C ALA A 85 3.83 16.06 1.90
N ASN A 86 2.56 15.89 1.51
CA ASN A 86 1.44 16.80 1.76
C ASN A 86 1.53 18.12 0.98
N ASP A 87 2.00 18.08 -0.26
CA ASP A 87 1.96 19.22 -1.16
C ASP A 87 1.16 18.94 -2.45
N GLN A 88 1.34 19.78 -3.48
CA GLN A 88 0.58 19.68 -4.73
C GLN A 88 1.05 18.54 -5.65
N ASP A 89 2.20 17.93 -5.38
CA ASP A 89 2.77 16.81 -6.14
C ASP A 89 2.31 15.45 -5.59
N ASP A 90 1.66 15.44 -4.41
CA ASP A 90 1.03 14.25 -3.83
C ASP A 90 -0.06 13.69 -4.77
N ILE A 91 0.08 12.41 -5.15
CA ILE A 91 -0.92 11.68 -5.96
C ILE A 91 -1.72 10.77 -5.02
N ILE A 92 -3.03 11.00 -4.91
CA ILE A 92 -3.90 10.30 -3.94
C ILE A 92 -4.83 9.32 -4.67
N ALA A 93 -5.08 8.15 -4.07
CA ALA A 93 -6.16 7.25 -4.51
C ALA A 93 -7.53 7.95 -4.32
N GLN A 94 -8.21 8.29 -5.42
CA GLN A 94 -9.57 8.85 -5.40
C GLN A 94 -10.63 7.76 -5.25
#